data_AF-A0A7C4ANN5-F1
#
_entry.id   AF-A0A7C4ANN5-F1
#
_cell.length_a   1.000
_cell.length_b   1.000
_cell.length_c   1.000
_cell.angle_alpha   90.00
_cell.angle_beta   90.00
_cell.angle_gamma   90.00
#
_symmetry.space_group_name_H-M   'P 1'
#
loop_
_entity.id
_entity.type
_entity.pdbx_description
1 polymer ?
#
loop_
_entity_poly.entity_id
_entity_poly.type
_entity_poly.pdbx_seq_one_letter_code
_entity_poly.pdbx_strand_id
1 'polypeptide(L)'
;MLQFEQTFRNFLLRHQEKHNRTYHFLILMDAILTAAKRIELYYRTGALKGHLGAAGSINVHGETVMQMDDFAHEIVLHYLTQTERVIQVVSEESETIIDLNKNGGRYFVYFDPLDGSSNVAHGLPVGFMFGISKRNL
;
A
#
# COMPACT_ATOMS: atom_id res chain seq x y z
N MET A 1 -36.02 4.90 -5.33
CA MET A 1 -34.98 5.94 -5.50
C MET A 1 -33.65 5.29 -5.12
N LEU A 2 -32.65 5.28 -6.01
CA LEU A 2 -31.33 4.73 -5.70
C LEU A 2 -30.66 5.57 -4.62
N GLN A 3 -30.21 4.94 -3.54
CA GLN A 3 -29.49 5.59 -2.46
C GLN A 3 -28.05 5.12 -2.50
N PHE A 4 -27.13 6.03 -2.80
CA PHE A 4 -25.70 5.73 -2.85
C PHE A 4 -25.08 5.88 -1.47
N GLU A 5 -24.17 4.95 -1.16
CA GLU A 5 -23.42 4.94 0.10
C GLU A 5 -22.37 6.05 0.12
N GLN A 6 -21.98 6.46 1.33
CA GLN A 6 -20.90 7.42 1.50
C GLN A 6 -19.55 6.78 1.13
N THR A 7 -18.74 7.47 0.32
CA THR A 7 -17.36 7.04 0.07
C THR A 7 -16.51 7.16 1.33
N PHE A 8 -15.56 6.25 1.50
CA PHE A 8 -14.63 6.31 2.63
C PHE A 8 -13.84 7.63 2.70
N ARG A 9 -13.48 8.22 1.54
CA ARG A 9 -12.84 9.54 1.48
C ARG A 9 -13.74 10.64 2.05
N ASN A 10 -15.03 10.66 1.70
CA ASN A 10 -15.97 11.64 2.24
C ASN A 10 -16.21 11.44 3.73
N PHE A 11 -16.22 10.19 4.21
CA PHE A 11 -16.26 9.90 5.64
C PHE A 11 -15.05 10.50 6.37
N LEU A 12 -13.84 10.26 5.87
CA LEU A 12 -12.60 10.77 6.46
C LEU A 12 -12.54 12.31 6.45
N LEU A 13 -12.91 12.96 5.33
CA LEU A 13 -12.94 14.42 5.21
C LEU A 13 -13.91 15.06 6.22
N ARG A 14 -15.15 14.59 6.28
CA ARG A 14 -16.14 15.10 7.25
C ARG A 14 -15.71 14.87 8.70
N HIS A 15 -15.08 13.73 8.98
CA HIS A 15 -14.54 13.45 10.31
C HIS A 15 -13.33 14.36 10.65
N GLN A 16 -12.53 14.76 9.67
CA GLN A 16 -11.49 15.77 9.87
C GLN A 16 -12.10 17.15 10.17
N GLU A 17 -13.06 17.60 9.36
CA GLU A 17 -13.74 18.90 9.52
C GLU A 17 -14.44 19.01 10.89
N LYS A 18 -15.24 17.98 11.24
CA LYS A 18 -16.00 17.93 12.50
C LYS A 18 -15.12 18.10 13.74
N HIS A 19 -13.86 17.63 13.68
CA HIS A 19 -12.94 17.63 14.81
C HIS A 19 -11.78 18.61 14.65
N ASN A 20 -11.80 19.48 13.64
CA ASN A 20 -10.77 20.48 13.35
C ASN A 20 -9.33 19.90 13.37
N ARG A 21 -9.15 18.71 12.77
CA ARG A 21 -7.85 18.01 12.75
C ARG A 21 -7.00 18.47 11.56
N THR A 22 -5.68 18.32 11.63
CA THR A 22 -4.80 18.56 10.46
C THR A 22 -5.05 17.56 9.33
N TYR A 23 -4.72 17.92 8.09
CA TYR A 23 -4.84 17.04 6.91
C TYR A 23 -3.79 15.91 6.82
N HIS A 24 -2.82 15.84 7.72
CA HIS A 24 -1.73 14.84 7.65
C HIS A 24 -2.22 13.39 7.59
N PHE A 25 -3.24 13.03 8.36
CA PHE A 25 -3.80 11.68 8.33
C PHE A 25 -4.55 11.40 7.03
N LEU A 26 -5.22 12.41 6.47
CA LEU A 26 -5.93 12.26 5.19
C LEU A 26 -4.97 12.00 4.04
N ILE A 27 -3.84 12.70 4.00
CA ILE A 27 -2.77 12.49 3.01
C ILE A 27 -2.20 11.06 3.15
N LEU A 28 -1.94 10.61 4.37
CA LEU A 28 -1.47 9.24 4.63
C LEU A 28 -2.48 8.19 4.14
N MET A 29 -3.75 8.35 4.51
CA MET A 29 -4.79 7.39 4.12
C MET A 29 -5.03 7.38 2.61
N ASP A 30 -4.94 8.52 1.92
CA ASP A 30 -5.06 8.58 0.45
C ASP A 30 -3.93 7.78 -0.22
N ALA A 31 -2.71 7.85 0.31
CA ALA A 31 -1.58 7.04 -0.17
C ALA A 31 -1.79 5.54 0.06
N ILE A 32 -2.23 5.13 1.25
CA ILE A 32 -2.53 3.72 1.59
C ILE A 32 -3.64 3.17 0.67
N LEU A 33 -4.73 3.92 0.47
CA LEU A 33 -5.83 3.51 -0.40
C LEU A 33 -5.42 3.46 -1.87
N THR A 34 -4.52 4.35 -2.29
CA THR A 34 -3.98 4.34 -3.66
C THR A 34 -3.07 3.14 -3.88
N ALA A 35 -2.21 2.80 -2.91
CA ALA A 35 -1.40 1.59 -2.93
C ALA A 35 -2.28 0.33 -3.03
N ALA A 36 -3.32 0.22 -2.19
CA ALA A 36 -4.25 -0.90 -2.21
C ALA A 36 -4.91 -1.10 -3.59
N LYS A 37 -5.42 0.00 -4.19
CA LYS A 37 -6.01 -0.04 -5.54
C LYS A 37 -5.01 -0.43 -6.60
N ARG A 38 -3.75 -0.02 -6.45
CA ARG A 38 -2.68 -0.35 -7.39
C ARG A 38 -2.31 -1.84 -7.28
N ILE A 39 -2.18 -2.36 -6.06
CA ILE A 39 -1.98 -3.79 -5.80
C ILE A 39 -3.13 -4.60 -6.41
N GLU A 40 -4.40 -4.22 -6.18
CA GLU A 40 -5.56 -4.90 -6.77
C GLU A 40 -5.48 -4.92 -8.31
N LEU A 41 -5.15 -3.78 -8.93
CA LEU A 41 -5.02 -3.70 -10.37
C LEU A 41 -3.92 -4.64 -10.90
N TYR A 42 -2.78 -4.71 -10.23
CA TYR A 42 -1.70 -5.62 -10.60
C TYR A 42 -2.07 -7.07 -10.38
N TYR A 43 -2.70 -7.41 -9.25
CA TYR A 43 -3.20 -8.76 -8.99
C TYR A 43 -4.16 -9.23 -10.10
N ARG A 44 -5.09 -8.37 -10.52
CA ARG A 44 -6.10 -8.69 -11.55
C ARG A 44 -5.54 -8.73 -12.97
N THR A 45 -4.49 -7.97 -13.27
CA THR A 45 -4.00 -7.79 -14.65
C THR A 45 -2.60 -8.34 -14.91
N GLY A 46 -1.85 -8.71 -13.87
CA GLY A 46 -0.44 -9.09 -13.96
C GLY A 46 -0.20 -10.35 -14.78
N ALA A 47 -1.12 -11.32 -14.71
CA ALA A 47 -1.08 -12.54 -15.51
C ALA A 47 -1.23 -12.22 -17.01
N LEU A 48 -2.14 -11.31 -17.35
CA LEU A 48 -2.37 -10.87 -18.73
C LEU A 48 -1.19 -10.08 -19.30
N LYS A 49 -0.37 -9.47 -18.45
CA LYS A 49 0.82 -8.72 -18.84
C LYS A 49 2.10 -9.57 -18.87
N GLY A 50 2.01 -10.86 -18.56
CA GLY A 50 3.18 -11.74 -18.46
C GLY A 50 4.11 -11.40 -17.28
N HIS A 51 3.59 -10.71 -16.27
CA HIS A 51 4.34 -10.29 -15.07
C HIS A 51 4.07 -11.20 -13.86
N LEU A 52 3.14 -12.15 -13.95
CA LEU A 52 2.89 -13.18 -12.92
C LEU A 52 3.46 -14.53 -13.36
N GLY A 53 4.75 -14.55 -13.70
CA GLY A 53 5.54 -15.77 -13.90
C GLY A 53 6.28 -16.17 -12.62
N ALA A 54 7.06 -17.25 -12.67
CA ALA A 54 7.94 -17.59 -11.54
C ALA A 54 8.97 -16.47 -11.31
N ALA A 55 9.21 -16.13 -10.05
CA ALA A 55 10.26 -15.20 -9.63
C ALA A 55 11.59 -15.50 -10.33
N GLY A 56 12.27 -14.47 -10.85
CA GLY A 56 13.58 -14.66 -11.48
C GLY A 56 13.54 -15.25 -12.90
N SER A 57 12.35 -15.51 -13.45
CA SER A 57 12.20 -15.76 -14.89
C SER A 57 12.35 -14.48 -15.70
N ILE A 58 12.65 -14.60 -17.00
CA ILE A 58 12.76 -13.46 -17.92
C ILE A 58 11.50 -13.42 -18.78
N ASN A 59 10.81 -12.28 -18.81
CA ASN A 59 9.62 -12.10 -19.64
C ASN A 59 10.00 -11.92 -21.14
N VAL A 60 9.00 -11.88 -22.03
CA VAL A 60 9.21 -11.73 -23.49
C VAL A 60 9.87 -10.40 -23.89
N HIS A 61 10.05 -9.47 -22.94
CA HIS A 61 10.71 -8.18 -23.12
C HIS A 61 12.13 -8.15 -22.51
N GLY A 62 12.62 -9.27 -21.97
CA GLY A 62 13.96 -9.36 -21.39
C GLY A 62 14.06 -8.87 -19.94
N GLU A 63 12.94 -8.60 -19.28
CA GLU A 63 12.91 -8.10 -17.90
C GLU A 63 12.77 -9.26 -16.90
N THR A 64 13.40 -9.11 -15.72
CA THR A 64 13.24 -10.07 -14.63
C THR A 64 11.84 -9.95 -14.05
N VAL A 65 11.12 -11.08 -13.98
CA VAL A 65 9.81 -11.17 -13.36
C VAL A 65 9.96 -11.10 -11.85
N MET A 66 9.46 -10.02 -11.25
CA MET A 66 9.35 -9.87 -9.80
C MET A 66 8.16 -10.65 -9.26
N GLN A 67 8.23 -11.07 -7.98
CA GLN A 67 7.08 -11.68 -7.32
C GLN A 67 5.99 -10.64 -7.03
N MET A 68 4.76 -11.10 -6.86
CA MET A 68 3.65 -10.21 -6.50
C MET A 68 3.92 -9.50 -5.17
N ASP A 69 4.59 -10.17 -4.24
CA ASP A 69 5.01 -9.63 -2.94
C ASP A 69 5.99 -8.46 -3.11
N ASP A 70 7.03 -8.65 -3.92
CA ASP A 70 8.00 -7.59 -4.26
C ASP A 70 7.31 -6.37 -4.90
N PHE A 71 6.38 -6.61 -5.83
CA PHE A 71 5.62 -5.54 -6.46
C PHE A 71 4.73 -4.80 -5.46
N ALA A 72 4.05 -5.53 -4.58
CA ALA A 72 3.18 -4.93 -3.59
C ALA A 72 4.00 -4.10 -2.58
N HIS A 73 5.16 -4.60 -2.14
CA HIS A 73 6.12 -3.88 -1.31
C HIS A 73 6.55 -2.55 -1.94
N GLU A 74 7.03 -2.58 -3.18
CA GLU A 74 7.48 -1.38 -3.92
C GLU A 74 6.35 -0.36 -4.11
N ILE A 75 5.13 -0.81 -4.41
CA ILE A 75 3.96 0.06 -4.52
C ILE A 75 3.70 0.79 -3.20
N VAL A 76 3.69 0.07 -2.08
CA VAL A 76 3.43 0.66 -0.76
C VAL A 76 4.53 1.66 -0.41
N LEU A 77 5.81 1.28 -0.55
CA LEU A 77 6.95 2.17 -0.30
C LEU A 77 6.88 3.43 -1.13
N HIS A 78 6.62 3.32 -2.43
CA HIS A 78 6.51 4.45 -3.34
C HIS A 78 5.49 5.47 -2.83
N TYR A 79 4.24 5.03 -2.62
CA TYR A 79 3.16 5.94 -2.23
C TYR A 79 3.35 6.52 -0.82
N LEU A 80 3.85 5.73 0.14
CA LEU A 80 4.13 6.24 1.48
C LEU A 80 5.25 7.29 1.49
N THR A 81 6.31 7.08 0.69
CA THR A 81 7.43 8.02 0.55
C THR A 81 6.95 9.38 0.04
N GLN A 82 6.10 9.40 -0.99
CA GLN A 82 5.58 10.65 -1.59
C GLN A 82 4.72 11.49 -0.63
N THR A 83 4.24 10.91 0.48
CA THR A 83 3.46 11.68 1.46
C THR A 83 4.31 12.65 2.28
N GLU A 84 5.61 12.36 2.43
CA GLU A 84 6.52 12.96 3.41
C GLU A 84 6.00 12.93 4.86
N ARG A 85 4.95 12.13 5.16
CA ARG A 85 4.30 12.07 6.48
C ARG A 85 4.76 10.86 7.30
N VAL A 86 5.48 9.94 6.69
CA VAL A 86 5.93 8.70 7.33
C VAL A 86 7.39 8.84 7.76
N ILE A 87 7.67 8.52 9.01
CA ILE A 87 9.00 8.57 9.61
C ILE A 87 9.79 7.34 9.17
N GLN A 88 9.22 6.18 9.47
CA GLN A 88 9.78 4.87 9.18
C GLN A 88 8.64 3.91 8.85
N VAL A 89 8.99 2.84 8.14
CA VAL A 89 8.11 1.71 7.92
C VAL A 89 8.74 0.40 8.35
N VAL A 90 7.87 -0.54 8.73
CA VAL A 90 8.20 -1.95 8.95
C VAL A 90 7.34 -2.74 7.98
N SER A 91 7.98 -3.55 7.14
CA SER A 91 7.31 -4.40 6.16
C SER A 91 7.59 -5.86 6.47
N GLU A 92 6.63 -6.75 6.21
CA GLU A 92 6.90 -8.18 6.19
C GLU A 92 8.06 -8.53 5.23
N GLU A 93 8.12 -7.87 4.07
CA GLU A 93 9.10 -8.10 3.01
C GLU A 93 10.48 -7.49 3.28
N SER A 94 10.74 -6.98 4.49
CA SER A 94 12.04 -6.38 4.81
C SER A 94 12.54 -6.78 6.19
N GLU A 95 13.77 -7.30 6.23
CA GLU A 95 14.46 -7.65 7.49
C GLU A 95 14.81 -6.42 8.35
N THR A 96 14.84 -5.24 7.74
CA THR A 96 15.28 -4.00 8.40
C THR A 96 14.19 -2.94 8.38
N ILE A 97 14.20 -2.05 9.38
CA ILE A 97 13.35 -0.87 9.40
C ILE A 97 13.78 0.08 8.28
N ILE A 98 12.83 0.53 7.47
CA ILE A 98 13.10 1.43 6.34
C ILE A 98 12.78 2.87 6.76
N ASP A 99 13.77 3.74 6.62
CA ASP A 99 13.65 5.17 6.94
C ASP A 99 13.11 5.96 5.76
N LEU A 100 11.99 6.68 5.96
CA LEU A 100 11.39 7.51 4.91
C LEU A 100 11.61 9.01 5.17
N ASN A 101 11.20 9.51 6.34
CA ASN A 101 11.37 10.92 6.72
C ASN A 101 11.53 11.10 8.23
N LYS A 102 12.70 10.74 8.78
CA LYS A 102 12.98 10.79 10.23
C LYS A 102 12.68 12.13 10.91
N ASN A 103 12.98 13.22 10.21
CA ASN A 103 12.97 14.56 10.78
C ASN A 103 11.67 15.33 10.51
N GLY A 104 10.98 15.04 9.41
CA GLY A 104 9.74 15.73 9.01
C GLY A 104 8.47 14.87 9.08
N GLY A 105 8.61 13.56 9.23
CA GLY A 105 7.50 12.63 9.34
C GLY A 105 6.73 12.73 10.66
N ARG A 106 5.53 12.17 10.66
CA ARG A 106 4.61 12.15 11.81
C ARG A 106 4.14 10.75 12.22
N TYR A 107 4.19 9.79 11.29
CA TYR A 107 3.64 8.46 11.48
C TYR A 107 4.69 7.37 11.31
N PHE A 108 4.53 6.28 12.03
CA PHE A 108 5.19 5.00 11.76
C PHE A 108 4.13 4.09 11.10
N VAL A 109 4.49 3.43 10.01
CA VAL A 109 3.57 2.52 9.29
C VAL A 109 4.13 1.11 9.32
N TYR A 110 3.30 0.16 9.69
CA TYR A 110 3.59 -1.28 9.66
C TYR A 110 2.72 -1.87 8.58
N PHE A 111 3.24 -2.74 7.73
CA PHE A 111 2.41 -3.34 6.70
C PHE A 111 2.89 -4.72 6.26
N ASP A 112 1.91 -5.56 5.94
CA ASP A 112 2.07 -6.74 5.09
C ASP A 112 1.41 -6.35 3.76
N PRO A 113 2.21 -6.16 2.69
CA PRO A 113 1.71 -5.63 1.43
C PRO A 113 0.84 -6.65 0.66
N LEU A 114 0.96 -7.95 0.95
CA LEU A 114 0.22 -9.02 0.28
C LEU A 114 0.04 -10.27 1.16
N ASP A 115 -0.88 -10.21 2.13
CA ASP A 115 -1.22 -11.36 2.96
C ASP A 115 -1.81 -12.50 2.10
N GLY A 116 -1.29 -13.70 2.31
CA GLY A 116 -1.70 -14.89 1.56
C GLY A 116 -1.06 -15.00 0.17
N SER A 117 0.18 -14.58 -0.02
CA SER A 117 0.91 -14.67 -1.30
C SER A 117 0.83 -16.05 -2.01
N SER A 118 0.77 -17.15 -1.27
CA SER A 118 0.55 -18.51 -1.81
C SER A 118 -0.75 -18.68 -2.61
N ASN A 119 -1.73 -17.80 -2.38
CA ASN A 119 -3.02 -17.79 -3.06
C ASN A 119 -2.96 -17.15 -4.46
N VAL A 120 -1.91 -16.38 -4.76
CA VAL A 120 -1.77 -15.65 -6.03
C VAL A 120 -1.79 -16.60 -7.23
N ALA A 121 -1.02 -17.70 -7.17
CA ALA A 121 -0.95 -18.68 -8.24
C ALA A 121 -2.30 -19.39 -8.53
N HIS A 122 -3.21 -19.38 -7.55
CA HIS A 122 -4.50 -20.06 -7.61
C HIS A 122 -5.67 -19.10 -7.86
N GLY A 123 -5.41 -17.78 -8.00
CA GLY A 123 -6.46 -16.78 -8.11
C GLY A 123 -7.37 -16.72 -6.88
N LEU A 124 -6.85 -17.11 -5.71
CA LEU A 124 -7.57 -17.13 -4.44
C LEU A 124 -7.43 -15.77 -3.72
N PRO A 125 -8.34 -15.43 -2.78
CA PRO A 125 -8.30 -14.15 -2.07
C PRO A 125 -6.95 -13.87 -1.38
N VAL A 126 -6.54 -12.61 -1.44
CA VAL A 126 -5.34 -12.04 -0.80
C VAL A 126 -5.71 -10.75 -0.05
N GLY A 127 -4.87 -10.33 0.90
CA GLY A 127 -5.10 -9.17 1.75
C GLY A 127 -4.02 -8.08 1.60
N PHE A 128 -4.35 -6.87 2.04
CA PHE A 128 -3.35 -5.83 2.34
C PHE A 128 -3.58 -5.38 3.77
N MET A 129 -2.61 -5.62 4.65
CA MET A 129 -2.71 -5.31 6.07
C MET A 129 -1.79 -4.15 6.42
N PHE A 130 -2.28 -3.22 7.24
CA PHE A 130 -1.47 -2.12 7.72
C PHE A 130 -1.85 -1.68 9.14
N GLY A 131 -0.86 -1.14 9.85
CA GLY A 131 -0.99 -0.49 11.14
C GLY A 131 -0.33 0.88 11.12
N ILE A 132 -0.90 1.84 11.85
CA ILE A 132 -0.39 3.21 11.93
C ILE A 132 -0.17 3.57 13.39
N SER A 133 1.04 3.99 13.72
CA SER A 133 1.35 4.66 14.99
C SER A 133 1.73 6.11 14.72
N LYS A 134 1.45 6.99 15.69
CA LYS A 134 1.81 8.40 15.61
C LYS A 134 2.98 8.65 16.55
N ARG A 135 3.93 9.50 16.14
CA ARG A 135 4.95 10.01 17.05
C ARG A 135 4.26 10.70 18.22
N ASN A 136 4.48 10.18 19.44
CA ASN A 136 4.12 10.89 20.66
C ASN A 136 4.98 12.17 20.67
N LEU A 137 4.31 13.31 20.62
CA LEU A 137 4.91 14.64 20.81
C LEU A 137 4.70 15.05 22.27
#